data_AF-A0A2E8XGM2-F1
#
_entry.id   AF-A0A2E8XGM2-F1
#
_cell.length_a   1.000
_cell.length_b   1.000
_cell.length_c   1.000
_cell.angle_alpha   90.00
_cell.angle_beta   90.00
_cell.angle_gamma   90.00
#
_symmetry.space_group_name_H-M   'P 1'
#
loop_
_entity.id
_entity.type
_entity.pdbx_description
1 polymer ?
#
loop_
_entity_poly.entity_id
_entity_poly.type
_entity_poly.pdbx_seq_one_letter_code
_entity_poly.pdbx_strand_id
1 'polypeptide(L)' 'MLDPKWIRAEPEAIAEKLRIKKFELDVAKLNVLDRQRKELQLDTEALQKERNSKSKSIGQVKAA' A
#
# COMPACT_ATOMS: atom_id res chain seq x y z
N MET A 1 -2.71 15.75 10.60
CA MET A 1 -2.79 14.43 9.93
C MET A 1 -2.22 13.41 10.90
N LEU A 2 -2.90 12.28 11.15
CA LEU A 2 -2.34 11.21 11.98
C LEU A 2 -1.20 10.51 11.21
N ASP A 3 -0.21 9.99 11.93
CA ASP A 3 0.89 9.26 11.30
C ASP A 3 0.34 7.97 10.64
N PRO A 4 0.50 7.81 9.31
CA PRO A 4 0.01 6.64 8.59
C PRO A 4 0.58 5.31 9.08
N LYS A 5 1.76 5.31 9.72
CA LYS A 5 2.37 4.10 10.29
C LYS A 5 1.55 3.60 11.47
N TRP A 6 1.14 4.50 12.36
CA TRP A 6 0.32 4.17 13.53
C TRP A 6 -1.09 3.75 13.12
N ILE A 7 -1.67 4.42 12.12
CA ILE A 7 -2.99 4.06 11.56
C ILE A 7 -3.00 2.62 11.03
N ARG A 8 -1.89 2.15 10.46
CA ARG A 8 -1.76 0.79 9.92
C ARG A 8 -1.36 -0.24 10.97
N ALA A 9 -0.58 0.15 11.96
CA ALA A 9 -0.09 -0.76 13.00
C ALA A 9 -1.14 -1.04 14.09
N GLU A 10 -1.86 0.00 14.52
CA GLU A 10 -2.80 -0.07 15.66
C GLU A 10 -4.08 0.75 15.41
N PRO A 11 -4.86 0.43 14.36
CA PRO A 11 -6.07 1.18 14.03
C PRO A 11 -7.13 1.14 15.14
N GLU A 12 -7.22 0.06 15.91
CA GLU A 12 -8.16 -0.10 17.03
C GLU A 12 -7.82 0.84 18.19
N ALA A 13 -6.54 0.97 18.54
CA ALA A 13 -6.09 1.88 19.60
C ALA A 13 -6.36 3.35 19.22
N ILE A 14 -6.26 3.67 17.93
CA ILE A 14 -6.59 5.00 17.41
C ILE A 14 -8.10 5.23 17.42
N ALA A 15 -8.91 4.24 17.03
CA ALA A 15 -10.36 4.33 17.07
C ALA A 15 -10.85 4.61 18.50
N GLU A 16 -10.27 3.95 19.51
CA GLU A 16 -10.61 4.19 20.91
C GLU A 16 -10.27 5.62 21.36
N LYS A 17 -9.09 6.12 21.01
CA LYS A 17 -8.68 7.50 21.31
C LYS A 17 -9.54 8.56 20.60
N LEU A 18 -9.97 8.25 19.37
CA LEU A 18 -10.83 9.14 18.59
C LEU A 18 -12.27 9.17 19.12
N ARG A 19 -12.75 8.08 19.69
CA ARG A 19 -14.08 8.01 20.33
C ARG A 19 -14.22 9.01 21.48
N ILE A 20 -13.16 9.27 22.24
CA ILE A 20 -13.12 10.31 23.29
C ILE A 20 -13.41 11.70 22.69
N LYS A 21 -12.97 11.94 21.46
CA LYS A 21 -13.22 13.17 20.69
C LYS A 21 -14.54 13.14 19.92
N LYS A 22 -15.43 12.19 20.20
CA LYS A 22 -16.70 11.97 19.51
C LYS A 22 -16.54 11.68 18.01
N PHE A 23 -15.44 11.05 17.64
CA PHE A 23 -15.18 10.60 16.27
C PHE A 23 -15.13 9.08 16.22
N GLU A 24 -15.88 8.48 15.30
CA GLU A 24 -15.90 7.05 15.06
C GLU A 24 -15.04 6.72 13.85
N LEU A 25 -13.97 5.94 14.06
CA LEU A 25 -13.11 5.48 13.00
C LEU A 25 -13.60 4.12 12.49
N ASP A 26 -13.94 4.05 11.21
CA ASP A 26 -14.30 2.79 10.55
C ASP A 26 -13.03 1.96 10.26
N VAL A 27 -12.63 1.17 11.25
CA VAL A 27 -11.46 0.28 11.19
C VAL A 27 -11.67 -0.82 10.14
N ALA A 28 -12.90 -1.31 9.95
CA ALA A 28 -13.18 -2.37 8.99
C ALA A 28 -12.91 -1.90 7.56
N LYS A 29 -13.41 -0.71 7.19
CA LYS A 29 -13.13 -0.09 5.90
C LYS A 29 -11.64 0.22 5.74
N LEU A 30 -10.99 0.70 6.78
CA LEU A 30 -9.56 0.98 6.77
C LEU A 30 -8.72 -0.27 6.45
N ASN A 31 -9.06 -1.39 7.09
CA ASN A 31 -8.39 -2.69 6.88
C ASN A 31 -8.63 -3.27 5.48
N VAL A 32 -9.77 -2.99 4.86
CA VAL A 32 -10.02 -3.35 3.45
C VAL A 32 -9.14 -2.53 2.52
N LEU A 33 -9.07 -1.21 2.73
CA LEU A 33 -8.28 -0.32 1.90
C LEU A 33 -6.76 -0.59 2.04
N ASP A 34 -6.26 -0.88 3.24
CA ASP A 34 -4.82 -1.18 3.41
C ASP A 34 -4.44 -2.50 2.74
N ARG A 35 -5.33 -3.51 2.74
CA ARG A 35 -5.13 -4.75 1.98
C ARG A 35 -5.05 -4.48 0.48
N GLN A 36 -6.02 -3.76 -0.07
CA GLN A 36 -6.03 -3.38 -1.49
C GLN A 36 -4.77 -2.58 -1.87
N ARG A 37 -4.36 -1.63 -1.02
CA ARG A 37 -3.13 -0.85 -1.22
C ARG A 37 -1.88 -1.74 -1.29
N LYS A 38 -1.79 -2.74 -0.42
CA LYS A 38 -0.66 -3.67 -0.38
C LYS A 38 -0.63 -4.56 -1.62
N GLU A 39 -1.78 -5.07 -2.06
CA GLU A 39 -1.91 -5.86 -3.29
C GLU A 39 -1.47 -5.03 -4.51
N LEU A 40 -2.05 -3.84 -4.68
CA LEU A 40 -1.69 -2.94 -5.79
C LEU A 40 -0.21 -2.56 -5.79
N GLN A 41 0.39 -2.39 -4.62
CA GLN A 41 1.83 -2.12 -4.52
C GLN A 41 2.65 -3.29 -5.05
N LEU A 42 2.35 -4.52 -4.64
CA LEU A 42 3.06 -5.72 -5.09
C LEU A 42 2.90 -5.93 -6.60
N ASP A 43 1.69 -5.73 -7.12
CA ASP A 43 1.40 -5.84 -8.55
C ASP A 43 2.20 -4.81 -9.36
N THR A 44 2.26 -3.57 -8.87
CA THR A 44 3.03 -2.50 -9.51
C THR A 44 4.52 -2.82 -9.51
N GLU A 45 5.06 -3.31 -8.39
CA GLU A 45 6.47 -3.72 -8.29
C GLU A 45 6.79 -4.89 -9.24
N ALA A 46 5.88 -5.85 -9.37
CA ALA A 46 6.01 -6.97 -10.30
C ALA A 46 6.02 -6.50 -11.76
N LEU A 47 5.05 -5.67 -12.17
CA LEU A 47 4.97 -5.09 -13.51
C LEU A 47 6.19 -4.24 -13.85
N GLN A 48 6.66 -3.45 -12.88
CA GLN A 48 7.86 -2.63 -13.02
C GLN A 48 9.11 -3.48 -13.25
N LYS A 49 9.24 -4.60 -12.53
CA LYS A 49 10.32 -5.58 -12.72
C LYS A 49 10.24 -6.24 -14.09
N GLU A 50 9.05 -6.67 -14.52
CA GLU A 50 8.82 -7.28 -15.82
C GLU A 50 9.19 -6.32 -16.96
N ARG A 51 8.74 -5.07 -16.89
CA ARG A 51 9.06 -4.01 -17.86
C ARG A 51 10.57 -3.82 -17.98
N ASN A 52 11.27 -3.68 -16.85
CA ASN A 52 12.71 -3.47 -16.84
C ASN A 52 13.47 -4.68 -17.42
N SER A 53 13.01 -5.90 -17.12
CA SER A 53 13.57 -7.13 -17.69
C SER A 53 13.41 -7.15 -19.21
N LYS A 54 12.20 -6.89 -19.72
CA LYS A 54 11.90 -6.84 -21.15
C LYS A 54 12.74 -5.77 -21.87
N SER A 55 12.83 -4.56 -21.33
CA SER A 55 13.65 -3.49 -21.92
C SER A 55 15.13 -3.87 -22.00
N LYS A 56 15.67 -4.54 -20.97
CA LYS A 56 17.06 -5.00 -20.96
C LYS A 56 17.31 -6.04 -22.05
N SER A 57 16.42 -7.03 -22.19
CA SER A 57 16.52 -8.06 -23.24
C SER A 57 16.45 -7.45 -24.64
N ILE A 58 15.57 -6.47 -24.88
CA ILE A 58 15.49 -5.77 -26.17
C ILE A 58 16.78 -5.01 -26.45
N GLY A 59 17.33 -4.31 -25.46
CA GLY A 59 18.59 -3.59 -25.61
C GLY A 59 19.76 -4.51 -25.97
N GLN A 60 19.81 -5.71 -25.37
CA GLN A 60 20.82 -6.72 -25.69
C GLN A 60 20.70 -7.24 -27.12
N VAL A 61 19.48 -7.55 -27.58
CA VAL A 61 19.25 -8.03 -28.95
C VAL A 61 19.54 -6.96 -30.00
N LYS A 62 19.30 -5.67 -29.71
CA LYS A 62 19.61 -4.57 -30.63
C LYS A 62 21.10 -4.21 -30.71
N ALA A 63 21.89 -4.58 -29.69
CA ALA A 63 23.32 -4.27 -29.61
C ALA A 63 24.22 -5.42 -30.13
N ALA A 64 23.64 -6.61 -30.31
CA ALA A 64 24.25 -7.74 -31.03
C ALA A 64 24.00 -7.60 -32.54
#